data_AF-A0A8J3DSE4-F1
#
_entry.id   AF-A0A8J3DSE4-F1
#
_cell.length_a   1.000
_cell.length_b   1.000
_cell.length_c   1.000
_cell.angle_alpha   90.00
_cell.angle_beta   90.00
_cell.angle_gamma   90.00
#
_symmetry.space_group_name_H-M   'P 1'
#
loop_
_entity.id
_entity.type
_entity.pdbx_description
1 polymer ?
#
loop_
_entity_poly.entity_id
_entity_poly.type
_entity_poly.pdbx_seq_one_letter_code
_entity_poly.pdbx_strand_id
1 'polypeptide(L)'
;MTDLLAQTLAAHGGLDRWRKLISFTAHLKGGGALFSRKGFPDAFKDVQVQGRCHEQEARHFPFLGPEQRTVVRLGYAAIKSEDGKVLQERRNPADAMRTDRHAQGHGYGKEALRLVAQWIERTDLPLRMSWQASM
;
A
#
# COMPACT_ATOMS: atom_id res chain seq x y z
N MET A 1 17.72 -29.12 -3.90
CA MET A 1 17.10 -27.89 -3.37
C MET A 1 16.08 -27.25 -4.31
N THR A 2 15.95 -27.71 -5.56
CA THR A 2 14.95 -27.21 -6.54
C THR A 2 13.53 -27.73 -6.30
N ASP A 3 13.40 -28.89 -5.66
CA ASP A 3 12.10 -29.56 -5.47
C ASP A 3 11.16 -28.80 -4.51
N LEU A 4 11.66 -28.37 -3.34
CA LEU A 4 10.88 -27.57 -2.39
C LEU A 4 10.39 -26.24 -3.00
N LEU A 5 11.25 -25.58 -3.80
CA LEU A 5 10.89 -24.35 -4.51
C LEU A 5 9.76 -24.60 -5.50
N ALA A 6 9.88 -25.64 -6.33
CA ALA A 6 8.86 -25.98 -7.32
C ALA A 6 7.52 -26.30 -6.65
N GLN A 7 7.53 -27.09 -5.58
CA GLN A 7 6.32 -27.43 -4.81
C GLN A 7 5.69 -26.19 -4.16
N THR A 8 6.51 -25.31 -3.58
CA THR A 8 6.01 -24.08 -2.95
C THR A 8 5.36 -23.17 -3.99
N LEU A 9 6.00 -22.96 -5.15
CA LEU A 9 5.42 -22.16 -6.23
C LEU A 9 4.12 -22.77 -6.76
N ALA A 10 4.08 -24.09 -6.97
CA ALA A 10 2.88 -24.79 -7.41
C ALA A 10 1.72 -24.65 -6.41
N ALA A 11 2.00 -24.80 -5.11
CA ALA A 11 1.00 -24.63 -4.04
C ALA A 11 0.42 -23.21 -3.99
N HIS A 12 1.17 -22.19 -4.45
CA HIS A 12 0.72 -20.80 -4.51
C HIS A 12 0.18 -20.38 -5.90
N GLY A 13 -0.14 -21.35 -6.76
CA GLY A 13 -0.79 -21.11 -8.06
C GLY A 13 0.16 -21.12 -9.26
N GLY A 14 1.45 -21.34 -9.04
CA GLY A 14 2.44 -21.53 -10.11
C GLY A 14 2.90 -20.25 -10.79
N LEU A 15 4.10 -20.31 -11.35
CA LEU A 15 4.73 -19.15 -11.99
C LEU A 15 4.02 -18.72 -13.29
N ASP A 16 3.43 -19.67 -14.02
CA ASP A 16 2.72 -19.36 -15.27
C ASP A 16 1.43 -18.60 -15.05
N ARG A 17 0.75 -18.81 -13.91
CA ARG A 17 -0.39 -18.00 -13.51
C ARG A 17 0.07 -16.61 -13.11
N TRP A 18 1.11 -16.51 -12.29
CA TRP A 18 1.68 -15.23 -11.85
C TRP A 18 2.04 -14.33 -13.03
N ARG A 19 2.73 -14.86 -14.05
CA ARG A 19 3.12 -14.13 -15.26
C ARG A 19 1.96 -13.59 -16.10
N LYS A 20 0.75 -14.12 -15.93
CA LYS A 20 -0.45 -13.67 -16.65
C LYS A 20 -1.23 -12.59 -15.90
N LEU A 21 -0.97 -12.40 -14.61
CA LEU A 21 -1.67 -11.41 -13.80
C LEU A 21 -1.04 -10.04 -14.02
N ILE A 22 -1.84 -9.08 -14.48
CA ILE A 22 -1.37 -7.72 -14.76
C ILE A 22 -1.59 -6.80 -13.55
N SER A 23 -2.74 -6.95 -12.88
CA SER A 23 -3.12 -6.18 -11.72
C SER A 23 -3.97 -7.00 -10.77
N PHE A 24 -4.06 -6.55 -9.52
CA PHE A 24 -4.97 -7.09 -8.54
C PHE A 24 -5.82 -5.98 -7.92
N THR A 25 -6.98 -6.37 -7.43
CA THR A 25 -7.82 -5.55 -6.56
C THR A 25 -8.06 -6.32 -5.28
N ALA A 26 -7.85 -5.69 -4.13
CA ALA A 26 -8.05 -6.27 -2.82
C ALA A 26 -8.87 -5.32 -1.94
N HIS A 27 -9.63 -5.89 -1.00
CA HIS A 27 -10.31 -5.12 0.01
C HIS A 27 -9.51 -5.16 1.31
N LEU A 28 -9.14 -4.01 1.84
CA LEU A 28 -8.33 -3.85 3.03
C LEU A 28 -9.17 -3.17 4.12
N LYS A 29 -9.24 -3.84 5.28
CA LYS A 29 -9.77 -3.26 6.51
C LYS A 29 -8.66 -3.33 7.56
N GLY A 30 -8.07 -2.18 7.84
CA GLY A 30 -6.95 -1.99 8.75
C GLY A 30 -7.21 -0.85 9.72
N GLY A 31 -6.86 -1.04 10.98
CA GLY A 31 -7.06 -0.04 12.03
C GLY A 31 -6.32 -0.42 13.31
N GLY A 32 -6.72 0.20 14.42
CA GLY A 32 -6.20 -0.08 15.76
C GLY A 32 -5.33 1.04 16.33
N ALA A 33 -4.87 0.85 17.56
CA ALA A 33 -4.24 1.89 18.38
C ALA A 33 -3.02 2.56 17.73
N LEU A 34 -2.29 1.84 16.87
CA LEU A 34 -1.18 2.40 16.11
C LEU A 34 -1.64 3.56 15.21
N PHE A 35 -2.72 3.37 14.44
CA PHE A 35 -3.23 4.37 13.51
C PHE A 35 -3.84 5.57 14.24
N SER A 36 -4.55 5.32 15.35
CA SER A 36 -5.04 6.38 16.23
C SER A 36 -3.90 7.22 16.79
N ARG A 37 -2.83 6.58 17.31
CA ARG A 37 -1.64 7.28 17.82
C ARG A 37 -0.91 8.07 16.73
N LYS A 38 -0.97 7.59 15.49
CA LYS A 38 -0.39 8.28 14.32
C LYS A 38 -1.30 9.38 13.76
N GLY A 39 -2.47 9.65 14.34
CA GLY A 39 -3.36 10.73 13.93
C GLY A 39 -4.27 10.41 12.74
N PHE A 40 -4.33 9.14 12.32
CA PHE A 40 -5.11 8.71 11.15
C PHE A 40 -5.90 7.42 11.45
N PRO A 41 -6.79 7.43 12.46
CA PRO A 41 -7.46 6.24 12.96
C PRO A 41 -8.26 5.48 11.88
N ASP A 42 -8.79 6.19 10.90
CA ASP A 42 -9.70 5.62 9.90
C ASP A 42 -9.10 5.52 8.49
N ALA A 43 -7.80 5.82 8.31
CA ALA A 43 -7.19 5.88 6.98
C ALA A 43 -7.33 4.60 6.15
N PHE A 44 -7.39 3.45 6.82
CA PHE A 44 -7.53 2.13 6.19
C PHE A 44 -8.75 1.35 6.69
N LYS A 45 -9.71 2.02 7.35
CA LYS A 45 -10.86 1.35 7.98
C LYS A 45 -11.63 0.47 6.98
N ASP A 46 -11.78 0.97 5.77
CA ASP A 46 -12.45 0.30 4.67
C ASP A 46 -11.94 0.89 3.34
N VAL A 47 -10.96 0.23 2.72
CA VAL A 47 -10.35 0.72 1.47
C VAL A 47 -10.19 -0.38 0.45
N GLN A 48 -10.40 -0.05 -0.81
CA GLN A 48 -9.98 -0.86 -1.94
C GLN A 48 -8.53 -0.53 -2.30
N VAL A 49 -7.73 -1.57 -2.49
CA VAL A 49 -6.35 -1.48 -2.95
C VAL A 49 -6.28 -2.05 -4.35
N GLN A 50 -5.75 -1.27 -5.29
CA GLN A 50 -5.41 -1.76 -6.63
C GLN A 50 -3.89 -1.71 -6.79
N GLY A 51 -3.29 -2.80 -7.25
CA GLY A 51 -1.85 -2.85 -7.51
C GLY A 51 -1.52 -3.48 -8.85
N ARG A 52 -0.31 -3.20 -9.34
CA ARG A 52 0.26 -3.77 -10.57
C ARG A 52 1.17 -4.93 -10.18
N CYS A 53 1.02 -6.11 -10.78
CA CYS A 53 1.74 -7.31 -10.34
C CYS A 53 3.22 -7.30 -10.78
N HIS A 54 3.55 -6.56 -11.84
CA HIS A 54 4.89 -6.52 -12.43
C HIS A 54 5.54 -5.14 -12.38
N GLU A 55 4.88 -4.20 -11.69
CA GLU A 55 5.34 -2.83 -11.51
C GLU A 55 5.19 -2.49 -10.02
N GLN A 56 6.11 -1.71 -9.47
CA GLN A 56 5.93 -1.17 -8.12
C GLN A 56 4.94 -0.02 -8.19
N GLU A 57 3.65 -0.33 -8.32
CA GLU A 57 2.55 0.64 -8.29
C GLU A 57 1.36 0.12 -7.48
N ALA A 58 0.84 0.98 -6.59
CA ALA A 58 -0.36 0.72 -5.81
C ALA A 58 -1.21 2.00 -5.62
N ARG A 59 -2.52 1.80 -5.50
CA ARG A 59 -3.54 2.83 -5.30
C ARG A 59 -4.51 2.37 -4.22
N HIS A 60 -4.94 3.32 -3.38
CA HIS A 60 -5.90 3.08 -2.32
C HIS A 60 -7.05 4.06 -2.47
N PHE A 61 -8.29 3.58 -2.33
CA PHE A 61 -9.49 4.40 -2.39
C PHE A 61 -10.61 3.79 -1.52
N PRO A 62 -11.36 4.59 -0.74
CA PRO A 62 -11.07 5.99 -0.40
C PRO A 62 -9.84 6.11 0.50
N PHE A 63 -9.21 7.29 0.58
CA PHE A 63 -8.04 7.51 1.44
C PHE A 63 -8.04 8.92 2.05
N LEU A 64 -8.23 9.02 3.37
CA LEU A 64 -8.33 10.26 4.16
C LEU A 64 -9.47 11.23 3.80
N GLY A 65 -10.17 10.98 2.70
CA GLY A 65 -11.45 11.57 2.34
C GLY A 65 -12.18 10.63 1.37
N PRO A 66 -13.52 10.77 1.25
CA PRO A 66 -14.33 9.88 0.41
C PRO A 66 -13.91 9.94 -1.06
N GLU A 67 -13.56 11.13 -1.55
CA GLU A 67 -13.17 11.37 -2.95
C GLU A 67 -11.66 11.54 -3.12
N GLN A 68 -10.87 10.87 -2.28
CA GLN A 68 -9.42 10.95 -2.32
C GLN A 68 -8.81 9.58 -2.57
N ARG A 69 -7.81 9.52 -3.44
CA ARG A 69 -7.07 8.31 -3.77
C ARG A 69 -5.58 8.51 -3.62
N THR A 70 -4.86 7.47 -3.22
CA THR A 70 -3.40 7.48 -3.31
C THR A 70 -2.93 7.04 -4.69
N VAL A 71 -1.78 7.53 -5.12
CA VAL A 71 -0.97 6.93 -6.18
C VAL A 71 0.43 6.77 -5.63
N VAL A 72 0.91 5.54 -5.55
CA VAL A 72 2.29 5.27 -5.12
C VAL A 72 2.96 4.41 -6.17
N ARG A 73 4.12 4.88 -6.62
CA ARG A 73 5.01 4.16 -7.50
C ARG A 73 6.46 4.40 -7.09
N LEU A 74 7.39 3.66 -7.69
CA LEU A 74 8.82 3.86 -7.41
C LEU A 74 9.20 5.34 -7.58
N GLY A 75 9.79 5.94 -6.54
CA GLY A 75 10.22 7.34 -6.55
C GLY A 75 9.11 8.40 -6.43
N TYR A 76 7.84 8.02 -6.30
CA TYR A 76 6.73 8.98 -6.26
C TYR A 76 5.52 8.50 -5.44
N ALA A 77 5.03 9.34 -4.54
CA ALA A 77 3.78 9.12 -3.82
C ALA A 77 2.91 10.39 -3.84
N ALA A 78 1.61 10.25 -4.07
CA ALA A 78 0.68 11.37 -4.05
C ALA A 78 -0.71 10.98 -3.52
N ILE A 79 -1.41 11.98 -2.97
CA ILE A 79 -2.85 11.94 -2.72
C ILE A 79 -3.49 12.83 -3.78
N LYS A 80 -4.49 12.30 -4.46
CA LYS A 80 -5.23 12.99 -5.51
C LYS A 80 -6.71 13.05 -5.14
N SER A 81 -7.39 14.12 -5.56
CA SER A 81 -8.85 14.13 -5.60
C SER A 81 -9.35 13.16 -6.68
N GLU A 82 -10.66 12.91 -6.69
CA GLU A 82 -11.33 12.13 -7.74
C GLU A 82 -11.06 12.71 -9.13
N ASP A 83 -11.12 14.03 -9.29
CA ASP A 83 -10.81 14.76 -10.53
C ASP A 83 -9.33 14.72 -10.94
N GLY A 84 -8.48 14.01 -10.19
CA GLY A 84 -7.06 13.84 -10.49
C GLY A 84 -6.16 14.99 -10.04
N LYS A 85 -6.70 16.03 -9.39
CA LYS A 85 -5.91 17.12 -8.80
C LYS A 85 -5.00 16.55 -7.72
N VAL A 86 -3.71 16.84 -7.81
CA VAL A 86 -2.74 16.49 -6.76
C VAL A 86 -3.01 17.38 -5.54
N LEU A 87 -3.45 16.76 -4.44
CA LEU A 87 -3.68 17.44 -3.16
C LEU A 87 -2.39 17.50 -2.35
N GLN A 88 -1.59 16.42 -2.42
CA GLN A 88 -0.28 16.34 -1.81
C GLN A 88 0.59 15.39 -2.63
N GLU A 89 1.88 15.67 -2.79
CA GLU A 89 2.82 14.74 -3.40
C GLU A 89 4.19 14.74 -2.72
N ARG A 90 4.94 13.67 -2.96
CA ARG A 90 6.32 13.51 -2.56
C ARG A 90 7.10 12.79 -3.66
N ARG A 91 8.24 13.39 -4.03
CA ARG A 91 9.25 12.76 -4.89
C ARG A 91 10.32 12.13 -4.01
N ASN A 92 10.88 11.02 -4.47
CA ASN A 92 11.89 10.22 -3.76
C ASN A 92 11.50 9.95 -2.28
N PRO A 93 10.35 9.29 -2.04
CA PRO A 93 9.89 9.02 -0.68
C PRO A 93 10.92 8.26 0.18
N ALA A 94 11.78 7.44 -0.45
CA ALA A 94 12.85 6.69 0.22
C ALA A 94 13.89 7.60 0.93
N ASP A 95 14.20 8.78 0.41
CA ASP A 95 15.21 9.68 1.01
C ASP A 95 14.78 10.19 2.38
N ALA A 96 13.47 10.38 2.56
CA ALA A 96 12.89 10.80 3.82
C ALA A 96 12.93 9.69 4.89
N MET A 97 13.03 8.42 4.50
CA MET A 97 13.21 7.31 5.43
C MET A 97 14.66 7.18 5.88
N ARG A 98 15.63 7.44 5.00
CA ARG A 98 17.05 7.30 5.30
C ARG A 98 17.52 8.23 6.42
N THR A 99 16.90 9.40 6.53
CA THR A 99 17.29 10.45 7.47
C THR A 99 16.53 10.41 8.79
N ASP A 100 15.53 9.53 8.95
CA ASP A 100 14.66 9.54 10.12
C ASP A 100 15.08 8.53 11.21
N ARG A 101 15.78 9.03 12.23
CA ARG A 101 16.15 8.27 13.44
C ARG A 101 15.23 8.51 14.64
N HIS A 102 14.19 9.36 14.53
CA HIS A 102 13.36 9.75 15.68
C HIS A 102 11.87 9.82 15.33
N ALA A 103 11.17 8.69 15.51
CA ALA A 103 9.70 8.66 15.53
C ALA A 103 9.18 8.72 16.98
N GLN A 104 9.48 9.80 17.72
CA GLN A 104 8.87 10.06 19.03
C GLN A 104 8.02 11.35 19.02
N GLY A 105 6.71 11.17 19.18
CA GLY A 105 5.96 11.98 20.14
C GLY A 105 5.24 13.26 19.71
N HIS A 106 5.28 13.72 18.45
CA HIS A 106 4.59 14.96 18.07
C HIS A 106 3.49 14.73 17.03
N GLY A 107 2.32 15.30 17.28
CA GLY A 107 1.07 15.11 16.53
C GLY A 107 1.24 15.27 15.02
N TYR A 108 0.80 14.26 14.28
CA TYR A 108 1.01 14.10 12.84
C TYR A 108 -0.06 14.80 11.99
N GLY A 109 -0.36 16.06 12.29
CA GLY A 109 -1.07 16.91 11.34
C GLY A 109 -0.11 17.28 10.21
N LYS A 110 -0.37 16.80 8.98
CA LYS A 110 0.23 17.18 7.66
C LYS A 110 1.08 16.12 6.91
N GLU A 111 1.41 14.96 7.48
CA GLU A 111 2.28 13.97 6.77
C GLU A 111 1.62 12.60 6.51
N ALA A 112 0.40 12.59 5.97
CA ALA A 112 -0.29 11.39 5.51
C ALA A 112 0.55 10.52 4.54
N LEU A 113 1.25 11.15 3.58
CA LEU A 113 2.09 10.47 2.60
C LEU A 113 3.28 9.73 3.21
N ARG A 114 3.76 10.17 4.38
CA ARG A 114 4.88 9.53 5.06
C ARG A 114 4.50 8.15 5.60
N LEU A 115 3.28 7.97 6.09
CA LEU A 115 2.82 6.67 6.58
C LEU A 115 2.55 5.68 5.45
N VAL A 116 2.01 6.15 4.32
CA VAL A 116 1.79 5.31 3.14
C VAL A 116 3.14 4.88 2.53
N ALA A 117 4.10 5.79 2.40
CA ALA A 117 5.46 5.47 1.96
C ALA A 117 6.15 4.49 2.94
N GLN A 118 6.02 4.70 4.25
CA GLN A 118 6.57 3.78 5.27
C GLN A 118 5.92 2.40 5.26
N TRP A 119 4.65 2.28 4.82
CA TRP A 119 3.93 1.00 4.77
C TRP A 119 4.24 0.22 3.48
N ILE A 120 4.34 0.89 2.32
CA ILE A 120 4.55 0.21 1.02
C ILE A 120 5.93 -0.45 0.88
N GLU A 121 6.98 0.11 1.48
CA GLU A 121 8.34 -0.47 1.40
C GLU A 121 8.69 -1.43 2.56
N ARG A 122 7.94 -1.42 3.68
CA ARG A 122 8.13 -2.37 4.80
C ARG A 122 7.25 -3.62 4.73
N THR A 123 6.30 -3.65 3.80
CA THR A 123 5.32 -4.71 3.70
C THR A 123 5.83 -5.82 2.80
N ASP A 124 6.53 -6.78 3.40
CA ASP A 124 6.65 -8.16 2.92
C ASP A 124 5.51 -9.01 3.54
N LEU A 125 4.30 -8.45 3.68
CA LEU A 125 3.34 -8.99 4.65
C LEU A 125 2.61 -10.27 4.17
N PRO A 126 2.57 -11.28 5.04
CA PRO A 126 1.52 -12.29 5.07
C PRO A 126 0.27 -11.67 5.73
N LEU A 127 -0.49 -10.85 5.00
CA LEU A 127 -1.83 -10.47 5.43
C LEU A 127 -2.79 -11.62 5.11
N ARG A 128 -3.72 -11.95 6.02
CA ARG A 128 -4.89 -12.78 5.68
C ARG A 128 -5.74 -12.01 4.67
N MET A 129 -5.41 -12.16 3.40
CA MET A 129 -6.20 -11.71 2.27
C MET A 129 -7.36 -12.70 2.10
N SER A 130 -8.59 -12.24 2.33
CA SER A 130 -9.76 -12.94 1.84
C SER A 130 -9.84 -12.73 0.34
N TRP A 131 -9.42 -13.73 -0.43
CA TRP A 131 -9.53 -13.73 -1.88
C TRP A 131 -11.00 -13.90 -2.28
N GLN A 132 -11.59 -12.89 -2.91
CA GLN A 132 -12.70 -13.11 -3.85
C GLN A 132 -12.15 -12.85 -5.24
N ALA A 133 -11.84 -13.92 -5.95
CA ALA A 133 -11.61 -13.86 -7.38
C ALA A 133 -12.98 -13.70 -8.04
N SER A 134 -13.27 -12.52 -8.60
CA SER A 134 -14.27 -12.42 -9.66
C SER A 134 -13.62 -12.95 -10.93
N MET A 135 -14.19 -14.04 -11.45
CA MET A 135 -13.98 -14.55 -12.80
C MET A 135 -14.51 -13.55 -13.83
#